data_AF-A0A0R3U3U2-F1
#
_entry.id   AF-A0A0R3U3U2-F1
#
_cell.length_a   1.000
_cell.length_b   1.000
_cell.length_c   1.000
_cell.angle_alpha   90.00
_cell.angle_beta   90.00
_cell.angle_gamma   90.00
#
_symmetry.space_group_name_H-M   'P 1'
#
loop_
_entity.id
_entity.type
_entity.pdbx_description
1 polymer ?
#
loop_
_entity_poly.entity_id
_entity_poly.type
_entity_poly.pdbx_seq_one_letter_code
_entity_poly.pdbx_strand_id
1 'polypeptide(L)'
;MANEDNDFQWKESKFLNVELCRPGVVQGKVTEYCCYGYCIDLLRRLANRTGPHQNATAFTYELHLVGDGQMGEEVVMQTNETKVWTGIVGELSSGLADLSVAPMTITPERVTRLEFTKPFKYLGITILVKRERSKSNLASFLQPFESTLWVLIGVSVNVVALFLYLLDRYSAIRCFHRKSTDAEKHRHDKANTPSTASSGAKPDEFNLTSSMWFTWGILLNSGIGDETPKAFSTRALGMVWAGFAMIIVASYTANLAAFLVLDRPEASISGIDDPRVRS
;
A
#
# COMPACT_ATOMS: atom_id res chain seq x y z
N MET A 1 -12.28 -16.21 3.68
CA MET A 1 -13.06 -14.98 3.43
C MET A 1 -13.72 -14.63 4.75
N ALA A 2 -13.00 -13.97 5.64
CA ALA A 2 -13.49 -13.48 6.92
C ALA A 2 -13.07 -12.02 6.96
N ASN A 3 -14.05 -11.15 6.70
CA ASN A 3 -13.89 -9.70 6.72
C ASN A 3 -14.41 -9.26 8.08
N GLU A 4 -13.53 -9.20 9.08
CA GLU A 4 -13.81 -8.57 10.38
C GLU A 4 -13.26 -7.15 10.34
N ASP A 5 -14.00 -6.27 9.66
CA ASP A 5 -13.89 -4.83 9.84
C ASP A 5 -14.46 -4.49 11.23
N ASN A 6 -13.64 -4.68 12.27
CA ASN A 6 -13.92 -4.10 13.58
C ASN A 6 -13.59 -2.62 13.52
N ASP A 7 -14.57 -1.86 13.06
CA ASP A 7 -14.72 -0.42 13.21
C ASP A 7 -14.47 -0.05 14.69
N PHE A 8 -13.26 0.44 14.98
CA PHE A 8 -12.90 1.04 16.25
C PHE A 8 -13.63 2.37 16.35
N GLN A 9 -14.94 2.30 16.64
CA GLN A 9 -15.73 3.46 16.98
C GLN A 9 -15.20 4.04 18.28
N TRP A 10 -14.53 5.18 18.16
CA TRP A 10 -14.36 6.13 19.25
C TRP A 10 -15.75 6.59 19.70
N LYS A 11 -16.39 5.81 20.58
CA LYS A 11 -17.48 6.35 21.40
C LYS A 11 -16.83 7.43 22.26
N GLU A 12 -17.04 8.67 21.86
CA GLU A 12 -16.80 9.85 22.68
C GLU A 12 -17.43 9.60 24.05
N SER A 13 -16.58 9.21 24.98
CA SER A 13 -16.91 9.24 26.39
C SER A 13 -17.17 10.72 26.66
N LYS A 14 -18.41 11.10 27.00
CA LYS A 14 -18.71 12.46 27.45
C LYS A 14 -17.86 12.73 28.69
N PHE A 15 -16.65 13.26 28.48
CA PHE A 15 -15.85 13.86 29.53
C PHE A 15 -16.64 15.07 30.02
N LEU A 16 -16.86 15.17 31.33
CA LEU A 16 -17.49 16.35 31.88
C LEU A 16 -16.46 17.48 31.73
N ASN A 17 -16.71 18.43 30.84
CA ASN A 17 -15.91 19.65 30.66
C ASN A 17 -15.97 20.50 31.94
N VAL A 18 -15.16 20.16 32.95
CA VAL A 18 -15.11 20.92 34.19
C VAL A 18 -13.65 21.11 34.57
N GLU A 19 -13.19 22.32 34.31
CA GLU A 19 -11.88 22.84 34.68
C GLU A 19 -11.82 23.10 36.20
N LEU A 20 -10.75 22.66 36.86
CA LEU A 20 -10.43 23.06 38.23
C LEU A 20 -9.37 24.16 38.19
N CYS A 21 -9.81 25.41 38.37
CA CYS A 21 -8.97 26.60 38.35
C CYS A 21 -8.58 27.02 39.78
N ARG A 22 -7.28 27.24 40.01
CA ARG A 22 -6.79 27.92 41.22
C ARG A 22 -5.57 28.80 40.95
N PRO A 23 -5.41 29.90 41.72
CA PRO A 23 -4.23 30.74 41.66
C PRO A 23 -2.98 29.97 42.15
N GLY A 24 -2.02 29.76 41.25
CA GLY A 24 -0.66 29.31 41.58
C GLY A 24 0.31 30.48 41.55
N VAL A 25 1.45 30.36 42.25
CA VAL A 25 2.51 31.39 42.23
C VAL A 25 3.73 30.82 41.52
N VAL A 26 4.06 31.35 40.35
CA VAL A 26 5.29 31.03 39.62
C VAL A 26 6.11 32.32 39.53
N GLN A 27 7.36 32.29 40.01
CA GLN A 27 8.27 33.44 39.99
C GLN A 27 7.69 34.72 40.65
N GLY A 28 6.92 34.57 41.74
CA GLY A 28 6.33 35.70 42.47
C GLY A 28 5.12 36.36 41.80
N LYS A 29 4.61 35.80 40.68
CA LYS A 29 3.39 36.25 40.02
C LYS A 29 2.27 35.24 40.26
N VAL A 30 1.11 35.71 40.73
CA VAL A 30 -0.09 34.89 40.90
C VAL A 30 -0.71 34.65 39.52
N THR A 31 -0.70 33.41 39.05
CA THR A 31 -1.30 32.98 37.79
C THR A 31 -2.26 31.83 38.06
N GLU A 32 -3.51 31.96 37.63
CA GLU A 32 -4.52 30.92 37.79
C GLU A 32 -4.29 29.78 36.80
N TYR A 33 -4.13 28.56 37.32
CA TYR A 33 -3.97 27.34 36.51
C TYR A 33 -5.23 26.51 36.60
N CYS A 34 -5.78 26.17 35.43
CA CYS A 34 -6.95 25.32 35.28
C CYS A 34 -6.52 23.92 34.83
N CYS A 35 -6.72 22.91 35.68
CA CYS A 35 -6.40 21.52 35.38
C CYS A 35 -7.67 20.77 34.95
N TYR A 36 -7.57 20.02 33.84
CA TYR A 36 -8.62 19.15 33.34
C TYR A 36 -8.03 17.85 32.78
N GLY A 37 -8.83 16.78 32.73
CA GLY A 37 -8.42 15.51 32.13
C GLY A 37 -8.94 14.28 32.86
N TYR A 38 -8.55 13.11 32.38
CA TYR A 38 -9.04 11.82 32.87
C TYR A 38 -8.84 11.63 34.39
N CYS A 39 -7.65 11.96 34.90
CA CYS A 39 -7.33 11.81 36.33
C CYS A 39 -8.12 12.78 37.21
N ILE A 40 -8.41 13.98 36.70
CA ILE A 40 -9.20 15.00 37.40
C ILE A 40 -10.67 14.57 37.53
N ASP A 41 -11.25 14.05 36.45
CA ASP A 41 -12.60 13.49 36.47
C ASP A 41 -12.71 12.29 37.40
N LEU A 42 -11.69 11.42 37.43
CA LEU A 42 -11.61 10.31 38.36
C LEU A 42 -11.58 10.80 39.81
N LEU A 43 -10.73 11.76 40.14
CA LEU A 43 -10.64 12.33 41.49
C LEU A 43 -11.96 12.95 41.93
N ARG A 44 -12.65 13.72 41.07
CA ARG A 44 -13.96 14.29 41.39
C ARG A 44 -14.99 13.19 41.69
N ARG A 45 -15.00 12.11 40.90
CA ARG A 45 -15.90 10.97 41.14
C ARG A 45 -15.58 10.24 42.44
N LEU A 46 -14.31 10.18 42.83
CA LEU A 46 -13.89 9.62 44.12
C LEU A 46 -14.32 10.51 45.29
N ALA A 47 -14.13 11.83 45.17
CA ALA A 47 -14.50 12.82 46.19
C ALA A 47 -16.01 12.93 46.45
N ASN A 48 -16.83 12.70 45.43
CA ASN A 48 -18.30 12.75 45.52
C ASN A 48 -18.96 11.36 45.56
N ARG A 49 -18.22 10.29 45.86
CA ARG A 49 -18.77 8.93 45.77
C ARG A 49 -19.69 8.60 46.95
N THR A 50 -20.99 8.52 46.67
CA THR A 50 -22.01 7.92 47.55
C THR A 50 -22.35 6.52 47.04
N GLY A 51 -21.51 5.53 47.38
CA GLY A 51 -21.72 4.13 46.95
C GLY A 51 -22.75 3.38 47.82
N PRO A 52 -23.28 2.21 47.34
CA PRO A 52 -24.25 1.40 48.09
C PRO A 52 -23.69 0.73 49.36
N HIS A 53 -22.36 0.72 49.51
CA HIS A 53 -21.63 0.03 50.58
C HIS A 53 -21.18 1.05 51.64
N GLN A 54 -22.14 1.53 52.43
CA GLN A 54 -22.10 2.23 53.75
C GLN A 54 -21.06 3.31 54.10
N ASN A 55 -20.03 3.59 53.31
CA ASN A 55 -19.09 4.68 53.61
C ASN A 55 -19.07 5.70 52.46
N ALA A 56 -19.78 6.81 52.64
CA ALA A 56 -19.63 7.98 51.78
C ALA A 56 -18.19 8.50 51.93
N THR A 57 -17.40 8.45 50.86
CA THR A 57 -16.05 9.06 50.83
C THR A 57 -16.21 10.49 50.35
N ALA A 58 -16.91 11.31 51.16
CA ALA A 58 -17.00 12.74 50.93
C ALA A 58 -15.73 13.39 51.48
N PHE A 59 -14.79 13.73 50.61
CA PHE A 59 -13.58 14.47 50.99
C PHE A 59 -13.41 15.71 50.12
N THR A 60 -12.83 16.74 50.72
CA THR A 60 -12.36 17.93 49.98
C THR A 60 -10.88 17.72 49.65
N TYR A 61 -10.42 18.31 48.56
CA TYR A 61 -9.05 18.16 48.10
C TYR A 61 -8.51 19.50 47.61
N GLU A 62 -7.20 19.65 47.74
CA GLU A 62 -6.43 20.72 47.13
C GLU A 62 -5.48 20.11 46.11
N LEU A 63 -5.43 20.71 44.92
CA LEU A 63 -4.56 20.24 43.85
C LEU A 63 -3.27 21.03 43.89
N HIS A 64 -2.16 20.31 43.99
CA HIS A 64 -0.83 20.84 43.76
C HIS A 64 -0.15 20.06 42.63
N LEU A 65 0.67 20.75 41.85
CA LEU A 65 1.52 20.10 40.85
C LEU A 65 2.87 19.79 41.50
N VAL A 66 3.41 18.61 41.24
CA VAL A 66 4.74 18.21 41.71
C VAL A 66 5.80 19.22 41.25
N GLY A 67 6.69 19.62 42.16
CA GLY A 67 7.61 20.73 41.91
C GLY A 67 8.64 20.49 40.79
N ASP A 68 9.07 19.25 40.59
CA ASP A 68 10.09 18.87 39.61
C ASP A 68 9.54 18.28 38.30
N GLY A 69 8.21 18.09 38.22
CA GLY A 69 7.55 17.48 37.05
C GLY A 69 7.84 15.98 36.85
N GLN A 70 8.49 15.30 37.80
CA GLN A 70 8.88 13.91 37.67
C GLN A 70 8.00 12.97 38.50
N MET A 71 7.90 11.70 38.08
CA MET A 71 7.22 10.67 38.87
C MET A 71 7.96 10.34 40.17
N GLY A 72 9.29 10.44 40.15
CA GLY A 72 10.16 10.11 41.27
C GLY A 72 11.04 8.89 41.03
N GLU A 73 12.31 9.06 41.38
CA GLU A 73 13.38 8.07 41.32
C GLU A 73 14.18 8.11 42.64
N GLU A 74 14.76 6.97 43.04
CA GLU A 74 15.63 6.92 44.20
C GLU A 74 17.03 7.41 43.81
N VAL A 75 17.38 8.60 44.26
CA VAL A 75 18.68 9.22 43.99
C VAL A 75 19.55 9.13 45.24
N VAL A 76 20.83 8.78 45.07
CA VAL A 76 21.82 8.82 46.15
C VAL A 76 22.40 10.23 46.20
N MET A 77 22.23 10.92 47.33
CA MET A 77 22.85 12.24 47.52
C MET A 77 24.36 12.10 47.63
N GLN A 78 25.10 12.80 46.77
CA GLN A 78 26.57 12.74 46.71
C GLN A 78 27.25 13.24 47.99
N THR A 79 26.58 14.10 48.76
CA THR A 79 27.13 14.69 49.99
C THR A 79 27.15 13.72 51.17
N ASN A 80 26.11 12.89 51.33
CA ASN A 80 25.89 12.09 52.54
C ASN A 80 25.63 10.59 52.26
N GLU A 81 25.71 10.15 51.00
CA GLU A 81 25.37 8.79 50.54
C GLU A 81 23.95 8.33 50.92
N THR A 82 23.07 9.25 51.31
CA THR A 82 21.70 8.96 51.70
C THR A 82 20.80 8.81 50.47
N LYS A 83 19.99 7.75 50.47
CA LYS A 83 18.94 7.51 49.46
C LYS A 83 17.75 8.44 49.69
N VAL A 84 17.47 9.31 48.73
CA VAL A 84 16.35 10.26 48.76
C VAL A 84 15.49 10.05 47.52
N TRP A 85 14.17 10.13 47.71
CA TRP A 85 13.20 10.04 46.62
C TRP A 85 12.84 11.42 46.11
N THR A 86 12.81 11.57 44.78
CA THR A 86 12.38 12.81 44.10
C THR A 86 10.92 12.69 43.61
N GLY A 87 10.40 13.75 43.00
CA GLY A 87 9.09 13.79 42.37
C GLY A 87 7.92 13.44 43.27
N ILE A 88 6.89 12.87 42.66
CA ILE A 88 5.66 12.46 43.35
C ILE A 88 5.96 11.52 44.52
N VAL A 89 6.89 10.57 44.34
CA VAL A 89 7.28 9.64 45.42
C VAL A 89 7.92 10.38 46.59
N GLY A 90 8.79 11.35 46.30
CA GLY A 90 9.44 12.19 47.31
C GLY A 90 8.42 13.00 48.12
N GLU A 91 7.50 13.69 47.44
CA GLU A 91 6.47 14.51 48.10
C GLU A 91 5.51 13.69 48.97
N LEU A 92 5.09 12.52 48.50
CA LEU A 92 4.25 11.61 49.31
C LEU A 92 5.03 11.05 50.52
N SER A 93 6.30 10.67 50.32
CA SER A 93 7.11 10.08 51.40
C SER A 93 7.52 11.08 52.48
N SER A 94 7.61 12.37 52.13
CA SER A 94 7.95 13.46 53.05
C SER A 94 6.74 14.08 53.74
N GLY A 95 5.52 13.66 53.38
CA GLY A 95 4.27 14.22 53.91
C GLY A 95 3.91 15.59 53.35
N LEU A 96 4.52 16.01 52.24
CA LEU A 96 4.11 17.21 51.49
C LEU A 96 2.79 17.01 50.74
N ALA A 97 2.46 15.75 50.44
CA ALA A 97 1.23 15.35 49.77
C ALA A 97 0.62 14.11 50.43
N ASP A 98 -0.71 14.06 50.52
CA ASP A 98 -1.43 12.92 51.13
C ASP A 98 -1.85 11.87 50.08
N LEU A 99 -2.12 12.29 48.85
CA LEU A 99 -2.63 11.45 47.77
C LEU A 99 -2.13 11.93 46.43
N SER A 100 -1.74 10.99 45.56
CA SER A 100 -1.45 11.27 44.16
C SER A 100 -2.46 10.57 43.24
N VAL A 101 -3.01 11.33 42.30
CA VAL A 101 -3.87 10.81 41.22
C VAL A 101 -3.24 11.15 39.87
N ALA A 102 -2.31 10.29 39.45
CA ALA A 102 -1.50 10.47 38.25
C ALA A 102 -1.30 9.13 37.52
N PRO A 103 -0.88 9.13 36.24
CA PRO A 103 -0.51 7.92 35.52
C PRO A 103 0.83 7.37 36.04
N MET A 104 0.80 6.78 37.23
CA MET A 104 1.99 6.31 37.93
C MET A 104 2.17 4.79 37.77
N THR A 105 3.38 4.37 37.38
CA THR A 105 3.73 2.95 37.26
C THR A 105 4.04 2.35 38.63
N ILE A 106 3.40 1.22 38.93
CA ILE A 106 3.66 0.40 40.13
C ILE A 106 4.93 -0.42 39.87
N THR A 107 6.01 -0.11 40.57
CA THR A 107 7.29 -0.85 40.51
C THR A 107 7.65 -1.39 41.90
N PRO A 108 8.40 -2.52 42.00
CA PRO A 108 8.79 -3.08 43.29
C PRO A 108 9.52 -2.08 44.20
N GLU A 109 10.38 -1.26 43.62
CA GLU A 109 11.15 -0.23 44.34
C GLU A 109 10.23 0.81 44.99
N ARG A 110 9.21 1.29 44.27
CA ARG A 110 8.26 2.30 44.76
C ARG A 110 7.31 1.75 45.83
N VAL A 111 6.94 0.46 45.73
CA VAL A 111 6.09 -0.22 46.72
C VAL A 111 6.78 -0.32 48.09
N THR A 112 8.12 -0.22 48.16
CA THR A 112 8.82 -0.19 49.45
C THR A 112 8.57 1.07 50.27
N ARG A 113 8.14 2.17 49.62
CA ARG A 113 7.91 3.48 50.26
C ARG A 113 6.46 3.95 50.22
N LEU A 114 5.67 3.44 49.29
CA LEU A 114 4.29 3.87 49.06
C LEU A 114 3.33 2.69 49.01
N GLU A 115 2.12 2.92 49.48
CA GLU A 115 1.00 2.00 49.32
C GLU A 115 0.19 2.36 48.07
N PHE A 116 -0.01 1.37 47.19
CA PHE A 116 -0.80 1.55 45.96
C PHE A 116 -2.18 0.92 46.10
N THR A 117 -3.16 1.53 45.45
CA THR A 117 -4.47 0.93 45.24
C THR A 117 -4.40 -0.17 44.17
N LYS A 118 -5.53 -0.85 43.92
CA LYS A 118 -5.63 -1.76 42.78
C LYS A 118 -5.50 -0.96 41.47
N PRO A 119 -4.76 -1.47 40.47
CA PRO A 119 -4.60 -0.77 39.20
C PRO A 119 -5.97 -0.59 38.53
N PHE A 120 -6.30 0.65 38.17
CA PHE A 120 -7.55 0.98 37.49
C PHE A 120 -7.41 0.93 35.95
N LYS A 121 -6.17 0.89 35.44
CA LYS A 121 -5.87 0.80 34.00
C LYS A 121 -4.61 -0.04 33.78
N TYR A 122 -4.71 -1.01 32.86
CA TYR A 122 -3.59 -1.83 32.43
C TYR A 122 -3.03 -1.28 31.11
N LEU A 123 -1.73 -1.01 31.08
CA LEU A 123 -1.00 -0.51 29.92
C LEU A 123 0.29 -1.32 29.76
N GLY A 124 0.66 -1.58 28.51
CA GLY A 124 1.94 -2.18 28.14
C GLY A 124 2.83 -1.20 27.39
N ILE A 125 4.06 -1.61 27.10
CA ILE A 125 4.98 -0.87 26.23
C ILE A 125 4.70 -1.28 24.78
N THR A 126 4.56 -0.29 23.89
CA THR A 126 4.36 -0.52 22.45
C THR A 126 5.38 0.27 21.65
N ILE A 127 5.70 -0.22 20.45
CA ILE A 127 6.60 0.44 19.52
C ILE A 127 5.76 1.27 18.55
N LEU A 128 6.06 2.57 18.46
CA LEU A 128 5.43 3.46 17.49
C LEU A 128 6.33 3.59 16.26
N VAL A 129 5.80 3.25 15.09
CA VAL A 129 6.52 3.31 13.81
C VAL A 129 5.79 4.21 12.82
N LYS A 130 6.55 5.01 12.06
CA LYS A 130 5.99 5.80 10.97
C LYS A 130 5.54 4.88 9.84
N ARG A 131 4.27 4.96 9.46
CA ARG A 131 3.74 4.26 8.30
C ARG A 131 4.26 4.90 7.02
N GLU A 132 5.03 4.14 6.23
CA GLU A 132 5.40 4.55 4.88
C GLU A 132 4.24 4.34 3.91
N ARG A 133 4.02 5.29 3.00
CA ARG A 133 3.03 5.16 1.92
C ARG A 133 3.71 4.52 0.72
N SER A 134 3.10 3.50 0.12
CA SER A 134 3.60 2.89 -1.11
C SER A 134 3.64 3.93 -2.23
N LYS A 135 4.77 3.98 -2.93
CA LYS A 135 4.92 4.78 -4.17
C LYS A 135 4.59 3.86 -5.34
N SER A 136 3.56 4.18 -6.12
CA SER A 136 3.26 3.44 -7.33
C SER A 136 4.25 3.84 -8.44
N ASN A 137 5.13 2.92 -8.82
CA ASN A 137 5.98 3.10 -9.99
C ASN A 137 5.25 2.58 -11.23
N LEU A 138 5.02 3.45 -12.22
CA LEU A 138 4.42 3.04 -13.50
C LEU A 138 5.29 2.00 -14.26
N ALA A 139 6.58 1.91 -13.93
CA ALA A 139 7.49 0.90 -14.47
C ALA A 139 7.21 -0.52 -13.94
N SER A 140 6.46 -0.69 -12.85
CA SER A 140 6.08 -2.01 -12.32
C SER A 140 5.23 -2.83 -13.30
N PHE A 141 4.62 -2.19 -14.31
CA PHE A 141 3.93 -2.90 -15.38
C PHE A 141 4.87 -3.67 -16.32
N LEU A 142 6.11 -3.21 -16.51
CA LEU A 142 7.09 -3.89 -17.39
C LEU A 142 7.93 -4.94 -16.65
N GLN A 143 7.92 -4.88 -15.31
CA GLN A 143 8.65 -5.77 -14.40
C GLN A 143 8.32 -7.28 -14.52
N PRO A 144 7.11 -7.73 -14.91
CA PRO A 144 6.79 -9.16 -15.00
C PRO A 144 7.65 -9.95 -16.00
N PHE A 145 8.26 -9.27 -16.97
CA PHE A 145 9.18 -9.84 -17.95
C PHE A 145 10.54 -9.17 -17.92
N GLU A 146 11.59 -9.95 -18.12
CA GLU A 146 12.96 -9.44 -18.24
C GLU A 146 13.10 -8.58 -19.51
N SER A 147 13.97 -7.57 -19.47
CA SER A 147 14.25 -6.70 -20.61
C SER A 147 14.64 -7.48 -21.87
N THR A 148 15.36 -8.59 -21.69
CA THR A 148 15.75 -9.53 -22.74
C THR A 148 14.52 -10.09 -23.48
N LEU A 149 13.50 -10.54 -22.76
CA LEU A 149 12.27 -11.12 -23.34
C LEU A 149 11.48 -10.09 -24.15
N TRP A 150 11.41 -8.85 -23.69
CA TRP A 150 10.74 -7.77 -24.44
C TRP A 150 11.40 -7.53 -25.81
N VAL A 151 12.73 -7.51 -25.84
CA VAL A 151 13.48 -7.38 -27.10
C VAL A 151 13.24 -8.59 -28.00
N LEU A 152 13.28 -9.81 -27.44
CA LEU A 152 12.99 -11.06 -28.17
C LEU A 152 11.58 -11.06 -28.79
N ILE A 153 10.56 -10.61 -28.06
CA ILE A 153 9.20 -10.48 -28.59
C ILE A 153 9.20 -9.49 -29.77
N GLY A 154 9.80 -8.31 -29.61
CA GLY A 154 9.89 -7.32 -30.69
C GLY A 154 10.59 -7.86 -31.93
N VAL A 155 11.72 -8.55 -31.78
CA VAL A 155 12.44 -9.19 -32.89
C VAL A 155 11.58 -10.28 -33.54
N SER A 156 10.91 -11.12 -32.75
CA SER A 156 10.07 -12.21 -33.28
C SER A 156 8.94 -11.69 -34.17
N VAL A 157 8.29 -10.57 -33.80
CA VAL A 157 7.25 -9.94 -34.61
C VAL A 157 7.78 -9.49 -35.97
N ASN A 158 8.96 -8.85 -35.98
CA ASN A 158 9.61 -8.40 -37.22
C ASN A 158 9.98 -9.57 -38.13
N VAL A 159 10.48 -10.67 -37.55
CA VAL A 159 10.82 -11.90 -38.28
C VAL A 159 9.56 -12.51 -38.91
N VAL A 160 8.46 -12.64 -38.15
CA VAL A 160 7.21 -13.22 -38.67
C VAL A 160 6.58 -12.33 -39.73
N ALA A 161 6.61 -11.00 -39.57
CA ALA A 161 6.16 -10.06 -40.58
C ALA A 161 6.96 -10.19 -41.88
N LEU A 162 8.29 -10.36 -41.79
CA LEU A 162 9.14 -10.62 -42.95
C LEU A 162 8.79 -11.94 -43.64
N PHE A 163 8.59 -13.02 -42.88
CA PHE A 163 8.20 -14.32 -43.45
C PHE A 163 6.83 -14.29 -44.12
N LEU A 164 5.85 -13.60 -43.53
CA LEU A 164 4.54 -13.41 -44.14
C LEU A 164 4.63 -12.63 -45.46
N TYR A 165 5.42 -11.55 -45.48
CA TYR A 165 5.69 -10.78 -46.70
C TYR A 165 6.38 -11.63 -47.79
N LEU A 166 7.43 -12.38 -47.44
CA LEU A 166 8.14 -13.23 -48.38
C LEU A 166 7.23 -14.33 -48.94
N LEU A 167 6.49 -15.02 -48.08
CA LEU A 167 5.58 -16.09 -48.50
C LEU A 167 4.47 -15.57 -49.42
N ASP A 168 3.95 -14.37 -49.15
CA ASP A 168 2.95 -13.74 -50.01
C ASP A 168 3.57 -13.30 -51.35
N ARG A 169 4.77 -12.71 -51.35
CA ARG A 169 5.51 -12.34 -52.57
C ARG A 169 5.85 -13.55 -53.44
N TYR A 170 6.33 -14.65 -52.86
CA TYR A 170 6.62 -15.89 -53.60
C TYR A 170 5.35 -16.60 -54.09
N SER A 171 4.24 -16.48 -53.36
CA SER A 171 2.90 -16.89 -53.78
C SER A 171 2.43 -16.09 -55.00
N ALA A 172 2.58 -14.76 -54.94
CA ALA A 172 2.21 -13.82 -56.00
C ALA A 172 3.06 -14.01 -57.26
N ILE A 173 4.38 -14.17 -57.14
CA ILE A 173 5.29 -14.44 -58.26
C ILE A 173 4.91 -15.75 -58.97
N ARG A 174 4.61 -16.82 -58.21
CA ARG A 174 4.15 -18.10 -58.79
C ARG A 174 2.80 -17.97 -59.50
N CYS A 175 1.89 -17.16 -58.97
CA CYS A 175 0.58 -16.93 -59.58
C CYS A 175 0.67 -16.06 -60.85
N PHE A 176 1.54 -15.04 -60.85
CA PHE A 176 1.80 -14.18 -62.00
C PHE A 176 2.47 -14.96 -63.14
N HIS A 177 3.45 -15.82 -62.82
CA HIS A 177 4.08 -16.72 -63.80
C HIS A 177 3.08 -17.73 -64.37
N ARG A 178 2.15 -18.26 -63.57
CA ARG A 178 1.08 -19.14 -64.04
C ARG A 178 0.09 -18.41 -64.96
N LYS A 179 -0.29 -17.16 -64.63
CA LYS A 179 -1.13 -16.32 -65.51
C LYS A 179 -0.45 -15.98 -66.83
N SER A 180 0.88 -15.82 -66.86
CA SER A 180 1.63 -15.58 -68.11
C SER A 180 1.62 -16.80 -69.04
N THR A 181 1.65 -18.02 -68.50
CA THR A 181 1.54 -19.26 -69.30
C THR A 181 0.09 -19.57 -69.72
N ASP A 182 -0.90 -19.18 -68.93
CA ASP A 182 -2.32 -19.37 -69.29
C ASP A 182 -2.86 -18.26 -70.22
N ALA A 183 -2.24 -17.07 -70.22
CA ALA A 183 -2.58 -15.97 -71.15
C ALA A 183 -2.16 -16.24 -72.61
N GLU A 184 -1.16 -17.09 -72.84
CA GLU A 184 -0.78 -17.54 -74.19
C GLU A 184 -1.84 -18.50 -74.78
N LYS A 185 -2.59 -19.24 -73.94
CA LYS A 185 -3.57 -20.25 -74.40
C LYS A 185 -4.96 -19.68 -74.72
N HIS A 186 -5.26 -18.44 -74.33
CA HIS A 186 -6.57 -17.79 -74.58
C HIS A 186 -6.55 -16.68 -75.63
N ARG A 187 -5.45 -16.53 -76.39
CA ARG A 187 -5.32 -15.46 -77.40
C ARG A 187 -6.08 -15.68 -78.72
N HIS A 188 -6.84 -16.78 -78.87
CA HIS A 188 -7.53 -17.08 -80.13
C HIS A 188 -9.02 -16.74 -80.20
N ASP A 189 -9.68 -16.37 -79.10
CA ASP A 189 -11.11 -16.03 -79.14
C ASP A 189 -11.39 -14.74 -78.36
N LYS A 190 -11.42 -13.62 -79.09
CA LYS A 190 -12.42 -12.52 -79.01
C LYS A 190 -11.83 -11.21 -79.51
N ALA A 191 -11.93 -11.00 -80.82
CA ALA A 191 -12.08 -9.67 -81.38
C ALA A 191 -13.56 -9.27 -81.27
N ASN A 192 -13.87 -8.24 -80.47
CA ASN A 192 -14.64 -7.06 -80.91
C ASN A 192 -15.30 -6.30 -79.73
N THR A 193 -15.14 -4.97 -79.83
CA THR A 193 -15.97 -3.85 -79.32
C THR A 193 -15.81 -3.37 -77.86
N PRO A 194 -15.96 -2.04 -77.62
CA PRO A 194 -15.05 -1.27 -76.77
C PRO A 194 -15.72 -0.51 -75.62
N SER A 195 -14.84 0.00 -74.74
CA SER A 195 -15.00 1.14 -73.82
C SER A 195 -16.12 1.10 -72.78
N THR A 196 -15.72 0.88 -71.52
CA THR A 196 -16.04 1.85 -70.47
C THR A 196 -14.89 1.91 -69.47
N ALA A 197 -14.20 3.03 -69.46
CA ALA A 197 -13.26 3.39 -68.41
C ALA A 197 -14.03 3.65 -67.12
N SER A 198 -13.81 2.84 -66.09
CA SER A 198 -14.10 3.20 -64.71
C SER A 198 -13.03 2.63 -63.78
N SER A 199 -12.28 3.56 -63.21
CA SER A 199 -11.73 3.51 -61.85
C SER A 199 -10.97 2.26 -61.42
N GLY A 200 -9.65 2.28 -61.65
CA GLY A 200 -8.73 2.38 -60.51
C GLY A 200 -8.60 1.20 -59.54
N ALA A 201 -8.86 -0.05 -59.94
CA ALA A 201 -8.48 -1.20 -59.12
C ALA A 201 -7.00 -1.56 -59.38
N LYS A 202 -6.09 -0.94 -58.63
CA LYS A 202 -4.72 -1.49 -58.46
C LYS A 202 -4.90 -2.93 -57.92
N PRO A 203 -4.20 -3.95 -58.46
CA PRO A 203 -4.13 -5.23 -57.78
C PRO A 203 -3.43 -4.97 -56.44
N ASP A 204 -4.13 -5.20 -55.33
CA ASP A 204 -3.59 -5.06 -53.98
C ASP A 204 -2.31 -5.88 -53.82
N GLU A 205 -1.16 -5.22 -54.00
CA GLU A 205 0.13 -5.74 -53.59
C GLU A 205 0.20 -5.66 -52.07
N PHE A 206 0.41 -6.81 -51.43
CA PHE A 206 0.61 -6.94 -50.00
C PHE A 206 1.87 -6.15 -49.59
N ASN A 207 1.67 -4.91 -49.11
CA ASN A 207 2.78 -4.05 -48.69
C ASN A 207 3.41 -4.58 -47.39
N LEU A 208 4.73 -4.43 -47.23
CA LEU A 208 5.48 -4.77 -46.01
C LEU A 208 4.85 -4.17 -44.75
N THR A 209 4.36 -2.93 -44.86
CA THR A 209 3.68 -2.20 -43.79
C THR A 209 2.38 -2.88 -43.39
N SER A 210 1.57 -3.38 -44.33
CA SER A 210 0.35 -4.14 -44.02
C SER A 210 0.64 -5.43 -43.26
N SER A 211 1.69 -6.16 -43.64
CA SER A 211 2.10 -7.39 -42.95
C SER A 211 2.62 -7.13 -41.52
N MET A 212 3.33 -6.02 -41.32
CA MET A 212 3.76 -5.58 -39.98
C MET A 212 2.56 -5.23 -39.09
N TRP A 213 1.63 -4.40 -39.61
CA TRP A 213 0.41 -4.04 -38.88
C TRP A 213 -0.45 -5.27 -38.54
N PHE A 214 -0.56 -6.23 -39.46
CA PHE A 214 -1.28 -7.48 -39.23
C PHE A 214 -0.65 -8.31 -38.10
N THR A 215 0.68 -8.45 -38.08
CA THR A 215 1.39 -9.25 -37.08
C THR A 215 1.33 -8.60 -35.69
N TRP A 216 1.43 -7.27 -35.64
CA TRP A 216 1.25 -6.48 -34.42
C TRP A 216 -0.20 -6.52 -33.91
N GLY A 217 -1.17 -6.48 -34.84
CA GLY A 217 -2.59 -6.60 -34.55
C GLY A 217 -2.94 -7.92 -33.87
N ILE A 218 -2.39 -9.05 -34.35
CA ILE A 218 -2.58 -10.35 -33.69
C ILE A 218 -1.99 -10.36 -32.28
N LEU A 219 -0.79 -9.80 -32.07
CA LEU A 219 -0.15 -9.78 -30.76
C LEU A 219 -0.93 -8.93 -29.74
N LEU A 220 -1.46 -7.80 -30.17
CA LEU A 220 -2.22 -6.87 -29.33
C LEU A 220 -3.71 -7.23 -29.24
N ASN A 221 -4.14 -8.35 -29.83
CA ASN A 221 -5.54 -8.74 -29.96
C ASN A 221 -6.41 -7.62 -30.58
N SER A 222 -5.83 -6.84 -31.50
CA SER A 222 -6.50 -5.78 -32.24
C SER A 222 -7.11 -6.33 -33.52
N GLY A 223 -8.42 -6.20 -33.67
CA GLY A 223 -9.18 -6.69 -34.83
C GLY A 223 -9.04 -5.84 -36.10
N ILE A 224 -7.96 -5.09 -36.26
CA ILE A 224 -7.76 -4.17 -37.39
C ILE A 224 -6.77 -4.79 -38.39
N GLY A 225 -7.31 -5.26 -39.49
CA GLY A 225 -6.57 -5.81 -40.62
C GLY A 225 -7.56 -6.18 -41.71
N ASP A 226 -7.94 -5.20 -42.54
CA ASP A 226 -8.86 -5.39 -43.68
C ASP A 226 -8.26 -6.28 -44.79
N GLU A 227 -7.00 -6.70 -44.64
CA GLU A 227 -6.24 -7.45 -45.62
C GLU A 227 -5.88 -8.85 -45.08
N THR A 228 -6.82 -9.79 -45.18
CA THR A 228 -6.55 -11.19 -44.80
C THR A 228 -5.68 -11.88 -45.87
N PRO A 229 -4.65 -12.65 -45.48
CA PRO A 229 -3.79 -13.34 -46.44
C PRO A 229 -4.59 -14.34 -47.31
N LYS A 230 -4.44 -14.22 -48.65
CA LYS A 230 -5.20 -15.03 -49.61
C LYS A 230 -4.61 -16.44 -49.81
N ALA A 231 -3.32 -16.65 -49.52
CA ALA A 231 -2.63 -17.93 -49.72
C ALA A 231 -2.80 -18.91 -48.54
N PHE A 232 -2.77 -20.22 -48.83
CA PHE A 232 -2.90 -21.28 -47.80
C PHE A 232 -1.72 -21.27 -46.80
N SER A 233 -0.49 -21.04 -47.28
CA SER A 233 0.73 -21.03 -46.45
C SER A 233 0.79 -19.88 -45.44
N THR A 234 0.33 -18.69 -45.84
CA THR A 234 0.28 -17.50 -44.98
C THR A 234 -0.81 -17.63 -43.91
N ARG A 235 -1.92 -18.30 -44.20
CA ARG A 235 -2.96 -18.63 -43.21
C ARG A 235 -2.45 -19.59 -42.14
N ALA A 236 -1.75 -20.66 -42.54
CA ALA A 236 -1.16 -21.61 -41.61
C ALA A 236 -0.15 -20.92 -40.67
N LEU A 237 0.73 -20.08 -41.21
CA LEU A 237 1.70 -19.32 -40.40
C LEU A 237 0.99 -18.32 -39.45
N GLY A 238 -0.07 -17.65 -39.92
CA GLY A 238 -0.88 -16.76 -39.10
C GLY A 238 -1.56 -17.47 -37.92
N MET A 239 -2.06 -18.69 -38.11
CA MET A 239 -2.66 -19.49 -37.03
C MET A 239 -1.62 -19.87 -35.96
N VAL A 240 -0.42 -20.27 -36.38
CA VAL A 240 0.68 -20.60 -35.45
C VAL A 240 1.12 -19.35 -34.67
N TRP A 241 1.24 -18.21 -35.36
CA TRP A 241 1.54 -16.93 -34.72
C TRP A 241 0.47 -16.51 -33.70
N ALA A 242 -0.81 -16.68 -34.02
CA ALA A 242 -1.91 -16.40 -33.10
C ALA A 242 -1.85 -17.28 -31.85
N GLY A 243 -1.52 -18.57 -31.99
CA GLY A 243 -1.30 -19.46 -30.84
C GLY A 243 -0.15 -19.01 -29.95
N PHE A 244 0.97 -18.61 -30.56
CA PHE A 244 2.12 -18.09 -29.84
C PHE A 244 1.82 -16.77 -29.11
N ALA A 245 1.13 -15.84 -29.77
CA ALA A 245 0.71 -14.56 -29.17
C ALA A 245 -0.21 -14.79 -27.94
N MET A 246 -1.16 -15.71 -28.04
CA MET A 246 -2.03 -16.08 -26.92
C MET A 246 -1.25 -16.61 -25.72
N ILE A 247 -0.23 -17.44 -25.96
CA ILE A 247 0.65 -17.95 -24.88
C ILE A 247 1.39 -16.80 -24.20
N ILE A 248 1.98 -15.87 -24.97
CA ILE A 248 2.70 -14.70 -24.41
C ILE A 248 1.78 -13.87 -23.51
N VAL A 249 0.59 -13.53 -23.99
CA VAL A 249 -0.38 -12.72 -23.23
C VAL A 249 -0.86 -13.44 -21.97
N ALA A 250 -1.14 -14.74 -22.07
CA ALA A 250 -1.51 -15.56 -20.91
C ALA A 250 -0.39 -15.64 -19.86
N SER A 251 0.86 -15.84 -20.28
CA SER A 251 2.01 -15.86 -19.37
C SER A 251 2.28 -14.50 -18.74
N TYR A 252 2.15 -13.40 -19.49
CA TYR A 252 2.31 -12.05 -18.97
C TYR A 252 1.27 -11.75 -17.87
N THR A 253 0.00 -12.03 -18.17
CA THR A 253 -1.11 -11.80 -17.23
C THR A 253 -0.97 -12.67 -15.98
N ALA A 254 -0.53 -13.94 -16.12
CA ALA A 254 -0.25 -14.81 -14.98
C ALA A 254 0.89 -14.28 -14.09
N ASN A 255 2.01 -13.87 -14.67
CA ASN A 255 3.14 -13.32 -13.90
C ASN A 255 2.80 -11.99 -13.25
N LEU A 256 2.08 -11.11 -13.95
CA LEU A 256 1.62 -9.84 -13.39
C LEU A 256 0.69 -10.07 -12.20
N ALA A 257 -0.25 -11.02 -12.30
CA ALA A 257 -1.13 -11.38 -11.20
C ALA A 257 -0.35 -11.94 -10.00
N ALA A 258 0.63 -12.81 -10.24
CA ALA A 258 1.50 -13.33 -9.18
C ALA A 258 2.27 -12.21 -8.47
N PHE A 259 2.81 -11.24 -9.23
CA PHE A 259 3.51 -10.09 -8.67
C PHE A 259 2.58 -9.22 -7.80
N LEU A 260 1.38 -8.90 -8.29
CA LEU A 260 0.41 -8.07 -7.55
C LEU A 260 -0.07 -8.72 -6.24
N VAL A 261 -0.11 -10.06 -6.18
CA VAL A 261 -0.45 -10.78 -4.93
C VAL A 261 0.70 -10.75 -3.92
N LEU A 262 1.94 -10.70 -4.40
CA LEU A 262 3.16 -10.71 -3.60
C LEU A 262 3.61 -9.31 -3.16
N ASP A 263 3.21 -8.26 -3.87
CA ASP A 263 3.47 -6.87 -3.50
C ASP A 263 2.60 -6.44 -2.30
N ARG A 264 2.87 -7.07 -1.15
CA ARG A 264 2.31 -6.67 0.13
C ARG A 264 3.21 -5.59 0.70
N PRO A 265 2.66 -4.45 1.15
CA PRO A 265 3.46 -3.47 1.89
C PRO A 265 4.13 -4.20 3.05
N GLU A 266 5.45 -4.03 3.19
CA GLU A 266 6.20 -4.70 4.24
C GLU A 266 5.48 -4.50 5.57
N ALA A 267 5.24 -5.61 6.28
CA ALA A 267 4.61 -5.55 7.58
C ALA A 267 5.44 -4.61 8.47
N SER A 268 4.77 -3.71 9.17
CA SER A 268 5.40 -2.90 10.21
C SER A 268 6.09 -3.81 11.23
N ILE A 269 7.12 -3.28 11.89
CA ILE A 269 7.89 -3.95 12.94
C ILE A 269 6.98 -4.82 13.83
N SER A 270 7.24 -6.12 13.83
CA SER A 270 6.37 -7.13 14.45
C SER A 270 6.44 -7.15 15.98
N GLY A 271 7.50 -6.60 16.55
CA GLY A 271 7.70 -6.50 17.99
C GLY A 271 9.17 -6.36 18.39
N ILE A 272 9.48 -6.73 19.63
CA ILE A 272 10.83 -6.64 20.21
C ILE A 272 11.82 -7.68 19.62
N ASP A 273 11.29 -8.79 19.13
CA ASP A 273 12.09 -9.87 18.51
C ASP A 273 12.28 -9.67 17.02
N ASP A 274 11.82 -8.54 16.47
CA ASP A 274 12.04 -8.23 15.06
C ASP A 274 13.55 -8.04 14.81
N PRO A 275 14.15 -8.78 13.86
CA PRO A 275 15.58 -8.69 13.59
C PRO A 275 16.00 -7.28 13.18
N ARG A 276 15.10 -6.46 12.64
CA ARG A 276 15.36 -5.07 12.24
C ARG A 276 15.49 -4.11 13.43
N VAL A 277 15.01 -4.49 14.61
CA VAL A 277 15.12 -3.69 15.84
C VAL A 277 16.42 -3.99 16.60
N ARG A 278 17.00 -5.18 16.39
CA ARG A 278 18.21 -5.63 17.09
C ARG A 278 19.53 -5.22 16.41
N SER A 279 19.49 -4.66 15.20
CA SER A 279 20.65 -4.19 14.44
C SER A 279 20.87 -2.69 14.62
#